data_AF-A0A968PEL8-F1
#
_entry.id   AF-A0A968PEL8-F1
#
_cell.length_a   1.000
_cell.length_b   1.000
_cell.length_c   1.000
_cell.angle_alpha   90.00
_cell.angle_beta   90.00
_cell.angle_gamma   90.00
#
_symmetry.space_group_name_H-M   'P 1'
#
loop_
_entity.id
_entity.type
_entity.pdbx_description
1 polymer ?
#
loop_
_entity_poly.entity_id
_entity_poly.type
_entity_poly.pdbx_seq_one_letter_code
_entity_poly.pdbx_strand_id
1 'polypeptide(L)'
;MNSKIHTEVVPATEPVDRFTHLAQRINDAWLKVCLRRDVMGRCQSKALKLLRLGVSMLGDPLVRHDFHGGKLAMACSHNLPYYLKLAPGLMLNNQRIIGVIRDKYPQMTAIDVGANLGDSTLLFQHAGPVPTLCIEPDDKFRRYLEINTRPLGDLVEIDPSMVGERPLEICGRIENQKGTARLVVDDSTATTIQLRPLPDILKKSPSL
;
A
#
# COMPACT_ATOMS: atom_id res chain seq x y z
N MET A 1 13.43 -29.64 0.95
CA MET A 1 13.26 -29.48 -0.51
C MET A 1 13.15 -27.98 -0.80
N ASN A 2 14.21 -27.38 -1.34
CA ASN A 2 14.24 -25.96 -1.69
C ASN A 2 13.47 -25.72 -2.99
N SER A 3 12.17 -25.43 -2.87
CA SER A 3 11.41 -24.85 -3.96
C SER A 3 11.82 -23.39 -4.10
N LYS A 4 12.71 -23.11 -5.05
CA LYS A 4 12.89 -21.76 -5.57
C LYS A 4 11.58 -21.38 -6.24
N ILE A 5 10.74 -20.64 -5.53
CA ILE A 5 9.67 -19.87 -6.17
C ILE A 5 10.40 -18.91 -7.10
N HIS A 6 10.31 -19.17 -8.40
CA HIS A 6 10.70 -18.22 -9.43
C HIS A 6 9.81 -16.99 -9.25
N THR A 7 10.31 -15.98 -8.57
CA THR A 7 9.81 -14.61 -8.68
C THR A 7 10.10 -14.16 -10.11
N GLU A 8 9.24 -14.53 -11.04
CA GLU A 8 9.14 -13.79 -12.29
C GLU A 8 8.73 -12.37 -11.93
N VAL A 9 9.73 -11.50 -12.00
CA VAL A 9 9.56 -10.05 -11.93
C VAL A 9 8.60 -9.65 -13.04
N VAL A 10 7.39 -9.27 -12.63
CA VAL A 10 6.30 -8.80 -13.49
C VAL A 10 6.81 -7.70 -14.41
N PRO A 11 6.44 -7.69 -15.70
CA PRO A 11 6.92 -6.69 -16.65
C PRO A 11 6.46 -5.31 -16.21
N ALA A 12 7.40 -4.39 -16.08
CA ALA A 12 7.12 -2.97 -16.17
C ALA A 12 6.66 -2.68 -17.59
N THR A 13 5.45 -2.15 -17.76
CA THR A 13 5.16 -0.89 -18.51
C THR A 13 3.69 -0.86 -18.94
N GLU A 14 2.80 -0.40 -18.07
CA GLU A 14 1.71 0.45 -18.58
C GLU A 14 2.38 1.73 -19.15
N PRO A 15 1.83 2.36 -20.21
CA PRO A 15 2.38 3.60 -20.73
C PRO A 15 2.37 4.66 -19.62
N VAL A 16 3.55 4.89 -19.05
CA VAL A 16 3.76 5.85 -17.98
C VAL A 16 3.88 7.22 -18.65
N ASP A 17 2.99 8.14 -18.32
CA ASP A 17 3.03 9.48 -18.88
C ASP A 17 4.35 10.20 -18.49
N ARG A 18 4.74 11.23 -19.26
CA ARG A 18 5.99 11.97 -19.03
C ARG A 18 6.07 12.59 -17.63
N PHE A 19 4.94 12.98 -17.07
CA PHE A 19 4.85 13.59 -15.74
C PHE A 19 5.14 12.56 -14.65
N THR A 20 4.64 11.33 -14.80
CA THR A 20 4.96 10.22 -13.93
C THR A 20 6.44 9.84 -13.95
N HIS A 21 7.07 9.82 -15.14
CA HIS A 21 8.53 9.58 -15.24
C HIS A 21 9.35 10.67 -14.54
N LEU A 22 8.97 11.94 -14.69
CA LEU A 22 9.63 13.05 -14.00
C LEU A 22 9.50 12.90 -12.47
N ALA A 23 8.32 12.55 -11.99
CA ALA A 23 8.06 12.32 -10.58
C ALA A 23 8.92 11.19 -10.01
N GLN A 24 9.01 10.05 -10.72
CA GLN A 24 9.89 8.94 -10.34
C GLN A 24 11.34 9.41 -10.20
N ARG A 25 11.86 10.15 -11.18
CA ARG A 25 13.25 10.65 -11.16
C ARG A 25 13.53 11.60 -10.00
N ILE A 26 12.62 12.54 -9.74
CA ILE A 26 12.74 13.47 -8.61
C ILE A 26 12.75 12.69 -7.30
N ASN A 27 11.85 11.73 -7.17
CA ASN A 27 11.70 10.96 -5.95
C ASN A 27 12.91 10.02 -5.72
N ASP A 28 13.43 9.35 -6.76
CA ASP A 28 14.67 8.55 -6.67
C ASP A 28 15.88 9.42 -6.31
N ALA A 29 16.01 10.61 -6.92
CA ALA A 29 17.07 11.55 -6.61
C ALA A 29 17.00 12.02 -5.16
N TRP A 30 15.79 12.36 -4.67
CA TRP A 30 15.57 12.73 -3.29
C TRP A 30 15.97 11.59 -2.34
N LEU A 31 15.49 10.38 -2.60
CA LEU A 31 15.82 9.22 -1.79
C LEU A 31 17.30 8.92 -1.76
N LYS A 32 18.08 9.18 -2.81
CA LYS A 32 19.55 9.02 -2.77
C LYS A 32 20.21 9.93 -1.74
N VAL A 33 19.77 11.17 -1.61
CA VAL A 33 20.41 12.18 -0.76
C VAL A 33 19.74 12.40 0.59
N CYS A 34 18.53 11.87 0.83
CA CYS A 34 17.70 12.24 1.98
C CYS A 34 18.29 11.95 3.37
N LEU A 35 19.29 11.06 3.46
CA LEU A 35 19.97 10.69 4.71
C LEU A 35 21.38 11.28 4.84
N ARG A 36 21.83 12.09 3.86
CA ARG A 36 23.14 12.74 3.94
C ARG A 36 23.14 13.79 5.05
N ARG A 37 24.20 13.80 5.85
CA ARG A 37 24.36 14.70 7.01
C ARG A 37 25.20 15.93 6.72
N ASP A 38 26.00 15.90 5.65
CA ASP A 38 26.80 17.06 5.23
C ASP A 38 25.91 18.21 4.74
N VAL A 39 26.44 19.44 4.80
CA VAL A 39 25.68 20.67 4.46
C VAL A 39 25.12 20.60 3.04
N MET A 40 25.94 20.18 2.07
CA MET A 40 25.53 20.07 0.67
C MET A 40 24.39 19.05 0.52
N GLY A 41 24.52 17.88 1.13
CA GLY A 41 23.49 16.84 1.14
C GLY A 41 22.17 17.30 1.74
N ARG A 42 22.20 18.07 2.84
CA ARG A 42 20.99 18.65 3.45
C ARG A 42 20.31 19.67 2.54
N CYS A 43 21.09 20.55 1.91
CA CYS A 43 20.56 21.51 0.93
C CYS A 43 19.92 20.81 -0.27
N GLN A 44 20.62 19.82 -0.85
CA GLN A 44 20.11 19.01 -1.96
C GLN A 44 18.82 18.26 -1.59
N SER A 45 18.80 17.60 -0.43
CA SER A 45 17.61 16.91 0.09
C SER A 45 16.42 17.85 0.25
N LYS A 46 16.64 19.04 0.80
CA LYS A 46 15.58 20.05 0.97
C LYS A 46 15.04 20.53 -0.38
N ALA A 47 15.92 20.85 -1.33
CA ALA A 47 15.51 21.28 -2.67
C ALA A 47 14.70 20.19 -3.40
N LEU A 48 15.18 18.95 -3.40
CA LEU A 48 14.47 17.83 -4.03
C LEU A 48 13.15 17.49 -3.33
N LYS A 49 13.07 17.64 -2.00
CA LYS A 49 11.82 17.49 -1.25
C LYS A 49 10.79 18.56 -1.65
N LEU A 50 11.22 19.80 -1.87
CA LEU A 50 10.34 20.87 -2.35
C LEU A 50 9.87 20.61 -3.78
N LEU A 51 10.76 20.16 -4.67
CA LEU A 51 10.38 19.75 -6.03
C LEU A 51 9.37 18.61 -6.01
N ARG A 52 9.60 17.59 -5.18
CA ARG A 52 8.67 16.47 -4.97
C ARG A 52 7.31 16.95 -4.49
N LEU A 53 7.27 17.88 -3.53
CA LEU A 53 6.03 18.47 -3.04
C LEU A 53 5.29 19.23 -4.15
N GLY A 54 5.99 20.03 -4.94
CA GLY A 54 5.42 20.75 -6.08
C GLY A 54 4.82 19.80 -7.13
N VAL A 55 5.52 18.72 -7.49
CA VAL A 55 4.99 17.68 -8.38
C VAL A 55 3.77 17.00 -7.76
N SER A 56 3.79 16.73 -6.45
CA SER A 56 2.65 16.12 -5.77
C SER A 56 1.41 17.02 -5.80
N MET A 57 1.58 18.34 -5.69
CA MET A 57 0.48 19.30 -5.77
C MET A 57 -0.16 19.40 -7.16
N LEU A 58 0.54 19.01 -8.22
CA LEU A 58 0.04 19.04 -9.60
C LEU A 58 -0.78 17.80 -10.00
N GLY A 59 -0.85 16.78 -9.13
CA GLY A 59 -1.63 15.57 -9.42
C GLY A 59 -1.18 14.30 -8.71
N ASP A 60 -0.14 14.37 -7.87
CA ASP A 60 0.37 13.26 -7.04
C ASP A 60 0.57 11.94 -7.82
N PRO A 61 1.43 11.95 -8.85
CA PRO A 61 1.56 10.86 -9.80
C PRO A 61 2.08 9.58 -9.14
N LEU A 62 1.82 8.44 -9.78
CA LEU A 62 2.26 7.12 -9.31
C LEU A 62 3.79 7.01 -9.37
N VAL A 63 4.42 6.50 -8.32
CA VAL A 63 5.84 6.13 -8.33
C VAL A 63 5.98 4.69 -7.85
N ARG A 64 7.07 4.03 -8.24
CA ARG A 64 7.39 2.66 -7.85
C ARG A 64 8.66 2.64 -7.00
N HIS A 65 8.65 1.78 -5.98
CA HIS A 65 9.81 1.56 -5.11
C HIS A 65 10.12 0.10 -4.93
N ASP A 66 11.40 -0.20 -4.69
CA ASP A 66 11.83 -1.50 -4.19
C ASP A 66 11.22 -1.73 -2.81
N PHE A 67 10.57 -2.89 -2.66
CA PHE A 67 9.90 -3.29 -1.44
C PHE A 67 10.10 -4.79 -1.25
N HIS A 68 11.03 -5.16 -0.35
CA HIS A 68 11.27 -6.53 0.11
C HIS A 68 11.37 -7.61 -0.98
N GLY A 69 12.00 -7.29 -2.12
CA GLY A 69 12.18 -8.22 -3.25
C GLY A 69 11.17 -8.04 -4.39
N GLY A 70 10.22 -7.13 -4.25
CA GLY A 70 9.28 -6.71 -5.29
C GLY A 70 9.30 -5.21 -5.56
N LYS A 71 8.31 -4.75 -6.34
CA LYS A 71 8.04 -3.33 -6.59
C LYS A 71 6.68 -2.97 -6.00
N LEU A 72 6.63 -1.88 -5.25
CA LEU A 72 5.41 -1.32 -4.68
C LEU A 72 5.10 0.01 -5.38
N ALA A 73 3.94 0.10 -6.02
CA ALA A 73 3.41 1.33 -6.58
C ALA A 73 2.67 2.13 -5.51
N MET A 74 2.86 3.44 -5.51
CA MET A 74 2.27 4.36 -4.54
C MET A 74 2.23 5.78 -5.08
N ALA A 75 1.55 6.69 -4.40
CA ALA A 75 1.56 8.09 -4.76
C ALA A 75 2.94 8.73 -4.52
N CYS A 76 3.36 9.69 -5.35
CA CYS A 76 4.63 10.42 -5.20
C CYS A 76 4.78 11.05 -3.81
N SER A 77 3.68 11.51 -3.20
CA SER A 77 3.61 12.10 -1.87
C SER A 77 3.79 11.09 -0.71
N HIS A 78 3.74 9.78 -0.99
CA HIS A 78 3.81 8.74 0.03
C HIS A 78 5.19 8.62 0.68
N ASN A 79 5.27 8.55 2.01
CA ASN A 79 6.55 8.60 2.73
C ASN A 79 7.17 7.23 3.06
N LEU A 80 6.48 6.13 2.77
CA LEU A 80 7.01 4.78 3.00
C LEU A 80 8.44 4.55 2.45
N PRO A 81 8.81 5.02 1.25
CA PRO A 81 10.17 4.82 0.74
C PRO A 81 11.25 5.47 1.61
N TYR A 82 10.93 6.59 2.24
CA TYR A 82 11.82 7.24 3.19
C TYR A 82 11.96 6.42 4.48
N TYR A 83 10.86 5.86 5.00
CA TYR A 83 10.89 5.00 6.18
C TYR A 83 11.64 3.69 5.93
N LEU A 84 11.47 3.07 4.76
CA LEU A 84 12.25 1.89 4.35
C LEU A 84 13.74 2.20 4.23
N LYS A 85 14.11 3.41 3.80
CA LYS A 85 15.52 3.82 3.78
C LYS A 85 16.10 4.00 5.19
N LEU A 86 15.30 4.52 6.12
CA LEU A 86 15.71 4.66 7.53
C LEU A 86 15.81 3.31 8.24
N ALA A 87 14.87 2.40 7.95
CA ALA A 87 14.78 1.09 8.56
C ALA A 87 14.48 0.03 7.47
N PRO A 88 15.51 -0.53 6.81
CA PRO A 88 15.32 -1.49 5.71
C PRO A 88 14.57 -2.76 6.10
N GLY A 89 14.55 -3.13 7.39
CA GLY A 89 13.80 -4.28 7.89
C GLY A 89 12.38 -3.98 8.38
N LEU A 90 11.90 -2.75 8.19
CA LEU A 90 10.54 -2.34 8.56
C LEU A 90 9.52 -3.30 7.92
N MET A 91 8.55 -3.77 8.70
CA MET A 91 7.48 -4.71 8.32
C MET A 91 7.90 -6.17 8.03
N LEU A 92 9.19 -6.53 8.04
CA LEU A 92 9.62 -7.93 7.85
C LEU A 92 9.14 -8.87 8.97
N ASN A 93 8.74 -8.33 10.12
CA ASN A 93 8.08 -9.10 11.17
C ASN A 93 6.76 -9.72 10.67
N ASN A 94 5.99 -9.02 9.83
CA ASN A 94 4.75 -9.54 9.27
C ASN A 94 5.00 -10.80 8.43
N GLN A 95 6.02 -10.76 7.56
CA GLN A 95 6.44 -11.91 6.75
C GLN A 95 6.92 -13.10 7.61
N ARG A 96 7.61 -12.84 8.73
CA ARG A 96 8.05 -13.91 9.65
C ARG A 96 6.88 -14.55 10.38
N ILE A 97 5.97 -13.73 10.91
CA ILE A 97 4.79 -14.18 11.65
C ILE A 97 3.89 -15.02 10.75
N ILE A 98 3.55 -14.50 9.56
CA ILE A 98 2.67 -15.22 8.62
C ILE A 98 3.30 -16.54 8.14
N GLY A 99 4.63 -16.60 7.96
CA GLY A 99 5.33 -17.83 7.65
C GLY A 99 5.14 -18.90 8.72
N VAL A 100 5.33 -18.53 10.01
CA VAL A 100 5.12 -19.45 11.13
C VAL A 100 3.66 -19.90 11.25
N ILE A 101 2.70 -18.98 11.07
CA ILE A 101 1.27 -19.32 11.16
C ILE A 101 0.92 -20.30 10.03
N ARG A 102 1.34 -20.03 8.80
CA ARG A 102 1.06 -20.92 7.66
C ARG A 102 1.68 -22.30 7.84
N ASP A 103 2.91 -22.37 8.34
CA ASP A 103 3.55 -23.68 8.59
C ASP A 103 2.75 -24.52 9.60
N LYS A 104 2.08 -23.86 10.56
CA LYS A 104 1.17 -24.50 11.52
C LYS A 104 -0.23 -24.76 10.96
N TYR A 105 -0.71 -23.89 10.07
CA TYR A 105 -2.04 -23.91 9.47
C TYR A 105 -1.93 -23.75 7.94
N PRO A 106 -1.62 -24.83 7.19
CA PRO A 106 -1.34 -24.73 5.75
C PRO A 106 -2.53 -24.29 4.90
N GLN A 107 -3.75 -24.42 5.43
CA GLN A 107 -5.00 -24.00 4.80
C GLN A 107 -5.49 -22.66 5.35
N MET A 108 -4.62 -21.89 6.01
CA MET A 108 -5.00 -20.58 6.53
C MET A 108 -5.35 -19.62 5.40
N THR A 109 -6.20 -18.68 5.75
CA THR A 109 -6.49 -17.49 4.96
C THR A 109 -6.19 -16.25 5.79
N ALA A 110 -5.94 -15.13 5.13
CA ALA A 110 -5.65 -13.85 5.78
C ALA A 110 -6.75 -12.82 5.48
N ILE A 111 -7.00 -11.95 6.46
CA ILE A 111 -7.88 -10.79 6.30
C ILE A 111 -7.04 -9.57 6.66
N ASP A 112 -6.86 -8.66 5.70
CA ASP A 112 -6.07 -7.43 5.84
C ASP A 112 -7.01 -6.22 5.85
N VAL A 113 -7.38 -5.75 7.06
CA VAL A 113 -8.29 -4.62 7.26
C VAL A 113 -7.50 -3.31 7.22
N GLY A 114 -7.88 -2.40 6.32
CA GLY A 114 -7.07 -1.22 6.01
C GLY A 114 -5.85 -1.60 5.19
N ALA A 115 -6.06 -2.44 4.17
CA ALA A 115 -5.00 -2.98 3.32
C ALA A 115 -4.17 -1.89 2.61
N ASN A 116 -4.70 -0.67 2.50
CA ASN A 116 -4.00 0.51 2.01
C ASN A 116 -3.38 0.28 0.63
N LEU A 117 -2.05 0.20 0.52
CA LEU A 117 -1.34 -0.03 -0.73
C LEU A 117 -1.12 -1.53 -1.03
N GLY A 118 -1.47 -2.42 -0.12
CA GLY A 118 -1.23 -3.87 -0.22
C GLY A 118 0.18 -4.30 0.18
N ASP A 119 0.94 -3.49 0.90
CA ASP A 119 2.31 -3.78 1.31
C ASP A 119 2.38 -4.96 2.32
N SER A 120 1.45 -5.05 3.26
CA SER A 120 1.27 -6.22 4.12
C SER A 120 0.92 -7.48 3.32
N THR A 121 -0.03 -7.36 2.38
CA THR A 121 -0.46 -8.49 1.53
C THR A 121 0.68 -9.03 0.66
N LEU A 122 1.50 -8.16 0.06
CA LEU A 122 2.71 -8.58 -0.67
C LEU A 122 3.69 -9.35 0.23
N LEU A 123 3.88 -8.88 1.48
CA LEU A 123 4.73 -9.58 2.45
C LEU A 123 4.18 -10.96 2.83
N PHE A 124 2.85 -11.13 2.89
CA PHE A 124 2.23 -12.44 3.10
C PHE A 124 2.63 -13.40 1.98
N GLN A 125 2.50 -12.97 0.72
CA GLN A 125 2.86 -13.79 -0.43
C GLN A 125 4.36 -14.09 -0.53
N HIS A 126 5.22 -13.21 -0.03
CA HIS A 126 6.66 -13.47 0.09
C HIS A 126 7.01 -14.53 1.12
N ALA A 127 6.17 -14.77 2.13
CA ALA A 127 6.34 -15.94 2.98
C ALA A 127 5.97 -17.20 2.19
N GLY A 128 4.93 -17.15 1.36
CA GLY A 128 4.41 -18.18 0.47
C GLY A 128 2.93 -17.89 0.11
N PRO A 129 2.27 -18.68 -0.75
CA PRO A 129 0.89 -18.41 -1.15
C PRO A 129 -0.06 -18.43 0.05
N VAL A 130 -0.79 -17.32 0.26
CA VAL A 130 -1.81 -17.19 1.32
C VAL A 130 -3.02 -16.48 0.72
N PRO A 131 -4.18 -17.16 0.56
CA PRO A 131 -5.39 -16.47 0.14
C PRO A 131 -5.71 -15.32 1.10
N THR A 132 -5.88 -14.12 0.56
CA THR A 132 -6.00 -12.89 1.34
C THR A 132 -7.21 -12.08 0.89
N LEU A 133 -8.09 -11.74 1.83
CA LEU A 133 -9.11 -10.72 1.64
C LEU A 133 -8.56 -9.37 2.13
N CYS A 134 -8.34 -8.46 1.20
CA CYS A 134 -7.96 -7.08 1.47
C CYS A 134 -9.21 -6.22 1.59
N ILE A 135 -9.37 -5.51 2.70
CA ILE A 135 -10.48 -4.58 2.90
C ILE A 135 -9.92 -3.16 2.91
N GLU A 136 -10.28 -2.34 1.92
CA GLU A 136 -9.80 -0.96 1.79
C GLU A 136 -10.90 -0.04 1.24
N PRO A 137 -11.48 0.84 2.08
CA PRO A 137 -12.57 1.72 1.68
C PRO A 137 -12.12 2.97 0.92
N ASP A 138 -10.85 3.38 1.01
CA ASP A 138 -10.37 4.57 0.31
C ASP A 138 -10.06 4.29 -1.16
N ASP A 139 -10.78 4.95 -2.07
CA ASP A 139 -10.60 4.76 -3.51
C ASP A 139 -9.17 5.04 -4.00
N LYS A 140 -8.49 6.02 -3.39
CA LYS A 140 -7.12 6.36 -3.77
C LYS A 140 -6.17 5.21 -3.41
N PHE A 141 -6.28 4.65 -2.21
CA PHE A 141 -5.45 3.53 -1.79
C PHE A 141 -5.84 2.23 -2.50
N ARG A 142 -7.14 1.97 -2.66
CA ARG A 142 -7.65 0.81 -3.39
C ARG A 142 -7.12 0.74 -4.82
N ARG A 143 -6.99 1.88 -5.52
CA ARG A 143 -6.32 1.92 -6.84
C ARG A 143 -4.88 1.39 -6.79
N TYR A 144 -4.10 1.73 -5.76
CA TYR A 144 -2.74 1.22 -5.62
C TYR A 144 -2.71 -0.23 -5.17
N LEU A 145 -3.59 -0.62 -4.26
CA LEU A 145 -3.81 -2.01 -3.85
C LEU A 145 -4.03 -2.88 -5.08
N GLU A 146 -4.99 -2.54 -5.94
CA GLU A 146 -5.27 -3.25 -7.20
C GLU A 146 -4.02 -3.34 -8.10
N ILE A 147 -3.28 -2.25 -8.29
CA ILE A 147 -2.05 -2.26 -9.10
C ILE A 147 -1.00 -3.20 -8.51
N ASN A 148 -0.86 -3.22 -7.20
CA ASN A 148 0.17 -3.98 -6.49
C ASN A 148 -0.19 -5.46 -6.35
N THR A 149 -1.46 -5.80 -6.20
CA THR A 149 -1.94 -7.17 -6.01
C THR A 149 -2.42 -7.84 -7.29
N ARG A 150 -2.63 -7.10 -8.39
CA ARG A 150 -3.00 -7.68 -9.70
C ARG A 150 -2.17 -8.91 -10.11
N PRO A 151 -0.84 -8.94 -9.93
CA PRO A 151 -0.04 -10.13 -10.28
C PRO A 151 -0.33 -11.38 -9.43
N LEU A 152 -0.99 -11.22 -8.28
CA LEU A 152 -1.32 -12.32 -7.37
C LEU A 152 -2.59 -13.07 -7.81
N GLY A 153 -3.36 -12.53 -8.75
CA GLY A 153 -4.56 -13.15 -9.30
C GLY A 153 -5.55 -13.55 -8.22
N ASP A 154 -6.05 -14.78 -8.30
CA ASP A 154 -7.09 -15.33 -7.43
C ASP A 154 -6.66 -15.53 -5.97
N LEU A 155 -5.39 -15.29 -5.64
CA LEU A 155 -4.93 -15.31 -4.24
C LEU A 155 -5.40 -14.08 -3.45
N VAL A 156 -5.84 -13.02 -4.12
CA VAL A 156 -6.24 -11.77 -3.47
C VAL A 156 -7.64 -11.36 -3.90
N GLU A 157 -8.51 -11.18 -2.91
CA GLU A 157 -9.82 -10.57 -3.06
C GLU A 157 -9.78 -9.16 -2.45
N ILE A 158 -10.45 -8.19 -3.08
CA ILE A 158 -10.52 -6.80 -2.58
C ILE A 158 -11.98 -6.45 -2.32
N ASP A 159 -12.31 -6.10 -1.06
CA ASP A 159 -13.62 -5.58 -0.69
C ASP A 159 -13.50 -4.09 -0.30
N PRO A 160 -14.28 -3.19 -0.94
CA PRO A 160 -14.21 -1.74 -0.69
C PRO A 160 -15.01 -1.27 0.54
N SER A 161 -15.40 -2.17 1.43
CA SER A 161 -16.23 -1.83 2.60
C SER A 161 -15.42 -1.13 3.69
N MET A 162 -16.09 -0.24 4.43
CA MET A 162 -15.60 0.25 5.71
C MET A 162 -16.00 -0.74 6.81
N VAL A 163 -15.05 -1.24 7.58
CA VAL A 163 -15.34 -2.16 8.70
C VAL A 163 -15.83 -1.37 9.91
N GLY A 164 -16.92 -1.82 10.53
CA GLY A 164 -17.42 -1.29 11.80
C GLY A 164 -17.96 -2.39 12.70
N GLU A 165 -18.23 -2.08 13.97
CA GLU A 165 -18.76 -3.07 14.93
C GLU A 165 -20.20 -3.50 14.61
N ARG A 166 -20.98 -2.60 14.02
CA ARG A 166 -22.39 -2.78 13.66
C ARG A 166 -22.69 -2.07 12.34
N PRO A 167 -23.74 -2.47 11.61
CA PRO A 167 -24.20 -1.72 10.46
C PRO A 167 -24.56 -0.30 10.89
N LEU A 168 -23.90 0.69 10.28
CA LEU A 168 -24.12 2.09 10.64
C LEU A 168 -23.84 2.98 9.43
N GLU A 169 -24.75 3.92 9.20
CA GLU A 169 -24.54 5.04 8.28
C GLU A 169 -23.96 6.22 9.06
N ILE A 170 -22.83 6.74 8.59
CA ILE A 170 -22.20 7.91 9.19
C ILE A 170 -22.06 9.00 8.13
N CYS A 171 -22.53 10.21 8.45
CA CYS A 171 -22.20 11.39 7.67
C CYS A 171 -20.74 11.77 7.91
N GLY A 172 -19.93 11.71 6.85
CA GLY A 172 -18.51 11.97 6.99
C GLY A 172 -17.75 11.78 5.69
N ARG A 173 -16.43 11.90 5.80
CA ARG A 173 -15.50 11.72 4.67
C ARG A 173 -14.27 10.94 5.11
N ILE A 174 -13.62 10.30 4.14
CA ILE A 174 -12.28 9.75 4.33
C ILE A 174 -11.28 10.87 4.08
N GLU A 175 -10.48 11.21 5.10
CA GLU A 175 -9.37 12.14 4.96
C GLU A 175 -8.05 11.40 4.81
N ASN A 176 -7.30 11.77 3.78
CA ASN A 176 -5.97 11.25 3.51
C ASN A 176 -4.89 12.21 4.00
N GLN A 177 -4.03 11.76 4.91
CA GLN A 177 -2.88 12.56 5.36
C GLN A 177 -1.64 11.68 5.51
N LYS A 178 -0.52 12.10 4.89
CA LYS A 178 0.81 11.48 5.03
C LYS A 178 0.89 9.96 4.76
N GLY A 179 -0.02 9.39 3.97
CA GLY A 179 -0.04 7.97 3.62
C GLY A 179 -0.95 7.10 4.49
N THR A 180 -1.82 7.73 5.30
CA THR A 180 -2.87 7.06 6.06
C THR A 180 -4.22 7.71 5.77
N ALA A 181 -5.28 6.90 5.75
CA ALA A 181 -6.67 7.33 5.69
C ALA A 181 -7.28 7.30 7.09
N ARG A 182 -8.21 8.22 7.36
CA ARG A 182 -9.07 8.17 8.55
C ARG A 182 -10.48 8.60 8.21
N LEU A 183 -11.45 8.05 8.91
CA LEU A 183 -12.83 8.53 8.88
C LEU A 183 -12.94 9.82 9.71
N VAL A 184 -13.48 10.87 9.11
CA VAL A 184 -13.87 12.10 9.80
C VAL A 184 -15.38 12.21 9.77
N VAL A 185 -15.98 12.10 10.96
CA VAL A 185 -17.42 12.29 11.15
C VAL A 185 -17.71 13.79 11.08
N ASP A 186 -18.66 14.15 10.23
CA ASP A 186 -19.03 15.53 9.97
C ASP A 186 -20.47 15.58 9.48
N ASP A 187 -21.39 15.89 10.40
CA ASP A 187 -22.83 15.94 10.14
C ASP A 187 -23.22 17.01 9.10
N SER A 188 -22.30 17.92 8.76
CA SER A 188 -22.50 18.91 7.70
C SER A 188 -22.18 18.39 6.30
N THR A 189 -21.57 17.20 6.19
CA THR A 189 -21.25 16.59 4.89
C THR A 189 -22.43 15.81 4.33
N ALA A 190 -22.67 15.94 3.03
CA ALA A 190 -23.68 15.17 2.31
C ALA A 190 -23.24 13.73 1.96
N THR A 191 -22.02 13.33 2.35
CA THR A 191 -21.48 12.00 2.03
C THR A 191 -21.76 11.05 3.18
N THR A 192 -22.46 9.95 2.87
CA THR A 192 -22.75 8.89 3.83
C THR A 192 -21.79 7.73 3.61
N ILE A 193 -21.09 7.33 4.67
CA ILE A 193 -20.20 6.17 4.68
C ILE A 193 -20.91 5.03 5.40
N GLN A 194 -20.97 3.89 4.71
CA GLN A 194 -21.60 2.67 5.19
C GLN A 194 -20.58 1.80 5.93
N LEU A 195 -20.76 1.62 7.23
CA LEU A 195 -19.96 0.69 8.02
C LEU A 195 -20.62 -0.68 8.02
N ARG A 196 -19.81 -1.73 7.85
CA ARG A 196 -20.27 -3.11 7.81
C ARG A 196 -19.51 -3.95 8.82
N PRO A 197 -20.19 -4.81 9.61
CA PRO A 197 -19.54 -5.82 10.42
C PRO A 197 -18.67 -6.72 9.57
N LEU A 198 -17.47 -7.05 10.07
CA LEU A 198 -16.60 -8.01 9.41
C LEU A 198 -17.31 -9.34 9.07
N PRO A 199 -18.13 -9.95 9.96
CA PRO A 199 -18.87 -11.16 9.62
C PRO A 199 -19.80 -11.01 8.40
N ASP A 200 -20.35 -9.81 8.16
CA ASP A 200 -21.21 -9.56 7.01
C ASP A 200 -20.45 -9.31 5.71
N ILE A 201 -19.19 -8.86 5.81
CA ILE A 201 -18.26 -8.79 4.69
C ILE A 201 -17.87 -10.21 4.29
N LEU A 202 -17.47 -11.04 5.25
CA LEU A 202 -17.00 -12.41 5.01
C LEU A 202 -18.04 -13.32 4.34
N LYS A 203 -19.34 -13.12 4.60
CA LYS A 203 -20.42 -13.85 3.90
C LYS A 203 -20.40 -13.68 2.38
N LYS A 204 -19.77 -12.62 1.87
CA LYS A 204 -19.68 -12.29 0.43
C LYS A 204 -18.37 -12.74 -0.21
N SER A 205 -17.42 -13.23 0.57
CA SER A 205 -16.09 -13.64 0.10
C SER A 205 -16.01 -15.17 0.06
N PRO A 206 -16.43 -15.81 -1.06
CA PRO A 206 -16.53 -17.26 -1.18
C PRO A 206 -15.17 -17.98 -1.13
N SER A 207 -14.08 -17.21 -1.20
CA SER A 207 -12.69 -17.66 -1.14
C SER A 207 -12.18 -17.92 0.28
N LEU A 208 -12.95 -17.57 1.32
CA LEU A 208 -12.63 -17.71 2.75
C LEU A 208 -13.51 -18.73 3.46
#